data_AF-A0A7X6ZTS8-F1
#
_entry.id   AF-A0A7X6ZTS8-F1
#
_cell.length_a   1.000
_cell.length_b   1.000
_cell.length_c   1.000
_cell.angle_alpha   90.00
_cell.angle_beta   90.00
_cell.angle_gamma   90.00
#
_symmetry.space_group_name_H-M   'P 1'
#
loop_
_entity.id
_entity.type
_entity.pdbx_description
1 polymer ?
#
loop_
_entity_poly.entity_id
_entity_poly.type
_entity_poly.pdbx_seq_one_letter_code
_entity_poly.pdbx_strand_id
1 'polypeptide(L)' 'MEKQVVLITGASAGIGKATAEHLMRKGFYVYGTSRKAVGNIDEDIACDNKSGGFIRIIHLDVTCEDSVKTAVESIISKE' A
#
# COMPACT_ATOMS: atom_id res chain seq x y z
N MET A 1 20.66 3.51 1.47
CA MET A 1 19.52 3.31 2.38
C MET A 1 18.61 2.29 1.76
N GLU A 2 18.24 1.26 2.49
CA GLU A 2 17.12 0.39 2.10
C GLU A 2 15.85 1.22 1.93
N LYS A 3 15.07 0.91 0.91
CA LYS A 3 13.79 1.60 0.68
C LYS A 3 12.80 1.13 1.73
N GLN A 4 12.21 2.08 2.45
CA GLN A 4 11.30 1.77 3.55
C GLN A 4 9.89 1.51 3.00
N VAL A 5 9.33 0.36 3.40
CA VAL A 5 7.98 -0.07 3.05
C VAL A 5 7.00 0.39 4.13
N VAL A 6 5.86 0.95 3.71
CA VAL A 6 4.81 1.45 4.60
C VAL A 6 3.49 0.79 4.28
N LEU A 7 2.87 0.14 5.27
CA LEU A 7 1.52 -0.40 5.19
C LEU A 7 0.52 0.58 5.82
N ILE A 8 -0.52 0.98 5.08
CA ILE A 8 -1.57 1.89 5.55
C ILE A 8 -2.92 1.21 5.43
N THR A 9 -3.62 1.04 6.55
CA THR A 9 -5.02 0.56 6.53
C THR A 9 -5.98 1.70 6.13
N GLY A 10 -6.94 1.42 5.25
CA GLY A 10 -7.92 2.41 4.83
C GLY A 10 -7.36 3.53 3.95
N ALA A 11 -6.55 3.19 2.95
CA ALA A 11 -5.85 4.15 2.09
C ALA A 11 -6.60 4.51 0.79
N SER A 12 -7.82 4.01 0.61
CA SER A 12 -8.60 4.26 -0.62
C SER A 12 -9.18 5.67 -0.71
N ALA A 13 -9.36 6.37 0.41
CA ALA A 13 -9.94 7.71 0.45
C ALA A 13 -9.48 8.50 1.69
N GLY A 14 -9.85 9.79 1.73
CA GLY A 14 -9.68 10.65 2.90
C GLY A 14 -8.23 10.74 3.38
N ILE A 15 -8.06 10.67 4.70
CA ILE A 15 -6.76 10.84 5.38
C ILE A 15 -5.77 9.75 4.96
N GLY A 16 -6.22 8.49 4.82
CA GLY A 16 -5.33 7.39 4.42
C GLY A 16 -4.75 7.61 3.02
N LYS A 17 -5.57 8.05 2.06
CA LYS A 17 -5.12 8.40 0.71
C LYS A 17 -4.13 9.57 0.73
N ALA A 18 -4.47 10.66 1.42
CA ALA A 18 -3.60 11.83 1.52
C ALA A 18 -2.23 11.49 2.17
N THR A 19 -2.23 10.58 3.15
CA THR A 19 -1.03 10.09 3.81
C THR A 19 -0.19 9.24 2.86
N ALA A 20 -0.82 8.34 2.10
CA ALA A 20 -0.14 7.51 1.10
C ALA A 20 0.56 8.37 0.04
N GLU A 21 -0.13 9.38 -0.50
CA GLU A 21 0.43 10.34 -1.46
C GLU A 21 1.59 11.14 -0.89
N HIS A 22 1.50 11.56 0.38
CA HIS A 22 2.57 12.29 1.05
C HIS A 22 3.83 11.45 1.23
N LEU A 23 3.68 10.19 1.63
CA LEU A 23 4.80 9.27 1.83
C LEU A 23 5.40 8.82 0.50
N MET A 24 4.58 8.56 -0.52
CA MET A 24 5.06 8.26 -1.87
C MET A 24 6.00 9.36 -2.38
N ARG A 25 5.61 10.64 -2.26
CA ARG A 25 6.45 11.79 -2.67
C ARG A 25 7.77 11.91 -1.91
N LYS A 26 7.90 11.24 -0.77
CA LYS A 26 9.14 11.16 0.01
C LYS A 26 10.00 9.94 -0.36
N GLY A 27 9.57 9.14 -1.33
CA GLY A 27 10.30 7.96 -1.83
C GLY A 27 9.95 6.65 -1.13
N PHE A 28 8.89 6.62 -0.31
CA PHE A 28 8.45 5.39 0.34
C PHE A 28 7.65 4.49 -0.61
N TYR A 29 7.72 3.19 -0.35
CA TYR A 29 6.89 2.18 -0.99
C TYR A 29 5.63 1.99 -0.16
N VAL A 30 4.51 2.50 -0.62
CA VAL A 30 3.28 2.53 0.16
C VAL A 30 2.34 1.43 -0.32
N TYR A 31 2.04 0.49 0.56
CA TYR A 31 0.96 -0.48 0.42
C TYR A 31 -0.24 0.02 1.21
N GLY A 32 -1.18 0.65 0.52
CA GLY A 32 -2.46 1.04 1.10
C GLY A 32 -3.48 -0.10 1.05
N THR A 33 -4.42 -0.16 1.98
CA THR A 33 -5.45 -1.21 1.99
C THR A 33 -6.87 -0.69 1.88
N SER A 34 -7.75 -1.53 1.32
CA SER A 34 -9.18 -1.25 1.21
C SER A 34 -9.98 -2.56 1.13
N ARG A 35 -11.14 -2.61 1.78
CA ARG A 35 -12.08 -3.73 1.67
C ARG A 35 -12.65 -3.91 0.25
N LYS A 36 -12.66 -2.83 -0.55
CA LYS A 36 -13.19 -2.82 -1.91
C LYS A 36 -12.12 -2.98 -2.98
N ALA A 37 -10.86 -3.17 -2.60
CA ALA A 37 -9.81 -3.41 -3.59
C ALA A 37 -10.13 -4.70 -4.33
N VAL A 38 -10.30 -4.59 -5.65
CA VAL A 38 -10.44 -5.72 -6.57
C VAL A 38 -9.38 -5.49 -7.63
N GLY A 39 -8.22 -6.09 -7.45
CA GLY A 39 -7.07 -5.85 -8.32
C GLY A 39 -5.87 -6.66 -7.87
N ASN A 40 -5.04 -7.06 -8.83
CA ASN A 40 -3.78 -7.75 -8.58
C ASN A 40 -2.81 -6.80 -7.85
N ILE A 41 -2.01 -7.34 -6.93
CA ILE A 41 -1.01 -6.59 -6.13
C ILE A 41 0.13 -5.97 -6.96
N ASP A 42 0.04 -6.06 -8.28
CA ASP A 42 1.07 -5.75 -9.25
C ASP A 42 0.89 -4.40 -9.96
N GLU A 43 -0.27 -3.75 -9.77
CA GLU A 43 -0.53 -2.44 -10.38
C GLU A 43 -0.35 -1.30 -9.39
N ASP A 44 0.63 -0.44 -9.68
CA ASP A 44 0.82 0.82 -8.98
C ASP A 44 -0.31 1.78 -9.38
N ILE A 45 -1.09 2.26 -8.41
CA ILE A 45 -2.15 3.25 -8.67
C ILE A 45 -1.58 4.66 -8.78
N ALA A 46 -0.38 4.87 -8.26
CA ALA A 46 0.39 6.09 -8.36
C ALA A 46 1.87 5.78 -8.19
N CYS A 47 2.71 6.45 -8.98
CA CYS A 47 4.15 6.42 -8.84
C CYS A 47 4.71 7.84 -8.95
N ASP A 48 5.79 8.11 -8.22
CA ASP A 48 6.55 9.34 -8.36
C ASP A 48 7.97 9.02 -8.81
N ASN A 49 8.24 9.19 -10.10
CA ASN A 49 9.54 8.90 -10.70
C ASN A 49 10.68 9.75 -10.13
N LYS A 50 10.38 10.91 -9.52
CA LYS A 50 11.42 11.78 -8.94
C LYS A 50 11.93 11.22 -7.62
N SER A 51 11.03 10.82 -6.72
CA SER A 51 11.39 10.23 -5.43
C SER A 51 11.61 8.71 -5.52
N GLY A 52 11.09 8.07 -6.56
CA GLY A 52 11.11 6.63 -6.75
C GLY A 52 10.11 5.87 -5.87
N GLY A 53 9.18 6.56 -5.21
CA GLY A 53 8.13 5.97 -4.39
C GLY A 53 6.89 5.58 -5.21
N PHE A 54 6.09 4.67 -4.67
CA PHE A 54 4.82 4.23 -5.29
C PHE A 54 3.72 4.01 -4.26
N ILE A 55 2.48 3.91 -4.75
CA ILE A 55 1.31 3.48 -3.98
C ILE A 55 0.67 2.28 -4.68
N ARG A 56 0.49 1.19 -3.94
CA ARG A 56 -0.31 0.03 -4.32
C ARG A 56 -1.48 -0.11 -3.37
N ILE A 57 -2.66 -0.47 -3.90
CA ILE A 57 -3.82 -0.76 -3.07
C ILE A 57 -4.06 -2.26 -3.05
N ILE A 58 -4.09 -2.85 -1.86
CA ILE A 58 -4.32 -4.27 -1.64
C ILE A 58 -5.63 -4.51 -0.90
N HIS A 59 -6.21 -5.68 -1.13
CA HIS A 59 -7.36 -6.12 -0.37
C HIS A 59 -6.95 -6.48 1.05
N LEU A 60 -7.61 -5.89 2.04
CA LEU A 60 -7.50 -6.28 3.44
C LEU A 60 -8.80 -5.88 4.14
N ASP A 61 -9.37 -6.84 4.88
CA ASP A 61 -10.36 -6.57 5.90
C ASP A 61 -9.74 -6.69 7.28
N VAL A 62 -9.64 -5.57 8.00
CA VAL A 62 -8.98 -5.50 9.32
C VAL A 62 -9.69 -6.33 10.37
N THR A 63 -10.96 -6.69 10.15
CA THR A 63 -11.73 -7.53 11.09
C THR A 63 -11.56 -9.03 10.85
N CYS A 64 -10.81 -9.43 9.81
CA CYS A 64 -10.55 -10.83 9.47
C CYS A 64 -9.05 -11.13 9.57
N GLU A 65 -8.66 -11.95 10.54
CA GLU A 65 -7.25 -12.28 10.80
C GLU A 65 -6.56 -12.95 9.60
N ASP A 66 -7.25 -13.88 8.93
CA ASP A 66 -6.75 -14.51 7.70
C ASP A 66 -6.51 -13.48 6.60
N SER A 67 -7.41 -12.51 6.44
CA SER A 67 -7.25 -11.42 5.47
C SER A 67 -6.02 -10.57 5.77
N VAL A 68 -5.78 -10.23 7.03
CA VAL A 68 -4.59 -9.49 7.47
C VAL A 68 -3.32 -10.30 7.18
N LYS A 69 -3.32 -11.59 7.54
CA LYS A 69 -2.16 -12.47 7.34
C LYS A 69 -1.80 -12.59 5.87
N THR A 70 -2.77 -12.91 5.00
CA THR A 70 -2.54 -13.02 3.56
C THR A 70 -2.03 -11.72 2.95
N ALA A 71 -2.59 -10.58 3.35
CA ALA A 71 -2.14 -9.27 2.86
C ALA A 71 -0.69 -8.97 3.28
N VAL A 72 -0.32 -9.22 4.53
CA VAL A 72 1.05 -9.01 5.01
C VAL A 72 2.04 -9.96 4.33
N GLU A 73 1.71 -11.25 4.23
CA GLU A 73 2.54 -12.25 3.54
C GLU A 73 2.76 -11.89 2.07
N SER A 74 1.74 -11.33 1.41
CA SER A 74 1.86 -10.88 0.02
C SER A 74 2.81 -9.70 -0.17
N ILE A 75 2.88 -8.78 0.81
CA ILE A 75 3.84 -7.67 0.80
C ILE A 75 5.25 -8.22 1.03
N ILE A 76 5.42 -9.07 2.06
CA ILE A 76 6.73 -9.65 2.42
C ILE A 76 7.28 -10.51 1.29
N SER A 77 6.45 -11.25 0.57
CA SER A 77 6.91 -12.09 -0.54
C SER A 77 7.39 -11.28 -1.74
N LYS A 78 7.03 -9.99 -1.81
CA LYS A 78 7.30 -9.11 -2.94
C LYS A 78 8.51 -8.20 -2.74
N GLU A 79 8.92 -7.97 -1.49
CA GLU A 79 10.03 -7.10 -1.09
C GLU A 79 11.20 -7.95 -0.55
#